data_AF-A0A4Y4BDC7-F1
#
_entry.id   AF-A0A4Y4BDC7-F1
#
_cell.length_a   1.000
_cell.length_b   1.000
_cell.length_c   1.000
_cell.angle_alpha   90.00
_cell.angle_beta   90.00
_cell.angle_gamma   90.00
#
_symmetry.space_group_name_H-M   'P 1'
#
loop_
_entity.id
_entity.type
_entity.pdbx_description
1 polymer ?
#
loop_
_entity_poly.entity_id
_entity_poly.type
_entity_poly.pdbx_seq_one_letter_code
_entity_poly.pdbx_strand_id
1 'polypeptide(L)'
;MRRIVVLPLVLAAGLTAGLLSGCSQVTQMAGDAIGVDVQATCTTIDDAYGQYQALLDQGEISAEQADAARDELVASLEGLAANVDGQLGDLIRSGATQIGGMTDLQAPETVEAIEQLKDSASAFCG
;
A
#
# COMPACT_ATOMS: atom_id res chain seq x y z
N MET A 1 -57.28 18.76 -3.34
CA MET A 1 -56.62 19.33 -4.53
C MET A 1 -55.13 19.01 -4.48
N ARG A 2 -54.63 18.29 -5.49
CA ARG A 2 -53.22 17.93 -5.70
C ARG A 2 -52.36 19.19 -5.87
N ARG A 3 -51.23 19.27 -5.17
CA ARG A 3 -49.96 19.79 -5.71
C ARG A 3 -48.81 18.99 -5.14
N ILE A 4 -48.38 18.02 -5.95
CA ILE A 4 -47.10 17.32 -5.85
C ILE A 4 -46.04 18.36 -6.26
N VAL A 5 -45.13 18.70 -5.36
CA VAL A 5 -43.89 19.39 -5.72
C VAL A 5 -42.78 18.38 -5.53
N VAL A 6 -42.36 17.81 -6.64
CA VAL A 6 -41.13 17.06 -6.82
C VAL A 6 -39.99 18.06 -6.63
N LEU A 7 -39.30 18.00 -5.48
CA LEU A 7 -38.01 18.66 -5.29
C LEU A 7 -36.95 17.56 -5.29
N PRO A 8 -35.98 17.61 -6.22
CA PRO A 8 -35.10 16.50 -6.49
C PRO A 8 -34.09 16.35 -5.34
N LEU A 9 -34.13 15.17 -4.71
CA LEU A 9 -33.09 14.60 -3.85
C LEU A 9 -31.83 14.29 -4.69
N VAL A 10 -31.23 15.32 -5.30
CA VAL A 10 -30.00 15.20 -6.10
C VAL A 10 -28.98 16.20 -5.56
N LEU A 11 -28.62 16.06 -4.29
CA LEU A 11 -27.54 16.85 -3.68
C LEU A 11 -26.66 16.03 -2.72
N ALA A 12 -26.84 14.70 -2.64
CA ALA A 12 -26.06 13.86 -1.72
C ALA A 12 -25.36 12.64 -2.36
N ALA A 13 -25.58 12.36 -3.66
CA ALA A 13 -24.98 11.20 -4.34
C ALA A 13 -23.88 11.55 -5.36
N GLY A 14 -23.60 12.85 -5.57
CA GLY A 14 -22.69 13.30 -6.63
C GLY A 14 -21.22 13.50 -6.23
N LEU A 15 -20.90 13.54 -4.92
CA LEU A 15 -19.53 13.79 -4.45
C LEU A 15 -18.77 12.50 -4.09
N THR A 16 -19.41 11.34 -4.06
CA THR A 16 -18.76 10.05 -3.81
C THR A 16 -18.55 9.20 -5.06
N ALA A 17 -19.18 9.55 -6.19
CA ALA A 17 -19.04 8.81 -7.45
C ALA A 17 -18.06 9.47 -8.46
N GLY A 18 -17.57 10.68 -8.17
CA GLY A 18 -16.71 11.45 -9.07
C GLY A 18 -15.21 11.37 -8.80
N LEU A 19 -14.78 10.78 -7.69
CA LEU A 19 -13.36 10.64 -7.33
C LEU A 19 -12.81 9.21 -7.53
N LEU A 20 -13.67 8.22 -7.82
CA LEU A 20 -13.26 6.84 -8.10
C LEU A 20 -13.19 6.50 -9.61
N SER A 21 -13.70 7.36 -10.49
CA SER A 21 -13.63 7.15 -11.94
C SER A 21 -12.37 7.73 -12.60
N GLY A 22 -11.57 8.49 -11.84
CA GLY A 22 -10.31 9.09 -12.31
C GLY A 22 -9.05 8.31 -11.93
N CYS A 23 -9.09 7.45 -10.91
CA CYS A 23 -7.92 6.70 -10.45
C CYS A 23 -7.86 5.27 -11.02
N SER A 24 -9.01 4.65 -11.31
CA SER A 24 -9.09 3.30 -11.89
C SER A 24 -8.61 3.22 -13.35
N GLN A 25 -8.62 4.34 -14.09
CA GLN A 25 -8.12 4.36 -15.47
C GLN A 25 -6.59 4.36 -15.53
N VAL A 26 -5.88 4.95 -14.57
CA VAL A 26 -4.41 4.99 -14.59
C VAL A 26 -3.83 3.63 -14.18
N THR A 27 -4.41 2.99 -13.18
CA THR A 27 -3.96 1.66 -12.70
C THR A 27 -4.23 0.56 -13.73
N GLN A 28 -5.39 0.55 -14.40
CA GLN A 28 -5.66 -0.42 -15.47
C GLN A 28 -4.81 -0.16 -16.73
N MET A 29 -4.59 1.10 -17.12
CA MET A 29 -3.79 1.41 -18.32
C MET A 29 -2.29 1.15 -18.12
N ALA A 30 -1.77 1.24 -16.89
CA ALA A 30 -0.37 0.94 -16.58
C ALA A 30 -0.08 -0.58 -16.47
N GLY A 31 -1.02 -1.35 -15.91
CA GLY A 31 -0.90 -2.81 -15.81
C GLY A 31 -1.08 -3.54 -17.16
N ASP A 32 -2.04 -3.10 -17.97
CA ASP A 32 -2.40 -3.77 -19.24
C ASP A 32 -1.37 -3.54 -20.36
N ALA A 33 -0.46 -2.56 -20.20
CA ALA A 33 0.62 -2.28 -21.16
C ALA A 33 1.95 -2.98 -20.84
N ILE A 34 2.16 -3.46 -19.60
CA ILE A 34 3.44 -4.02 -19.13
C ILE A 34 3.30 -5.48 -18.61
N GLY A 35 2.08 -6.00 -18.45
CA GLY A 35 1.86 -7.38 -18.00
C GLY A 35 2.16 -7.60 -16.52
N VAL A 36 2.27 -6.51 -15.75
CA VAL A 36 2.42 -6.53 -14.30
C VAL A 36 1.03 -6.40 -13.70
N ASP A 37 0.61 -7.44 -12.98
CA ASP A 37 -0.61 -7.41 -12.19
C ASP A 37 -0.37 -6.51 -10.97
N VAL A 38 -0.66 -5.22 -11.13
CA VAL A 38 -0.54 -4.22 -10.07
C VAL A 38 -1.36 -4.62 -8.85
N GLN A 39 -2.51 -5.29 -9.06
CA GLN A 39 -3.35 -5.73 -7.97
C GLN A 39 -2.73 -6.88 -7.19
N ALA A 40 -2.14 -7.86 -7.87
CA ALA A 40 -1.37 -8.93 -7.21
C ALA A 40 -0.14 -8.39 -6.48
N THR A 41 0.52 -7.39 -7.07
CA THR A 41 1.65 -6.67 -6.46
C THR A 41 1.22 -6.03 -5.15
N CYS A 42 0.13 -5.28 -5.18
CA CYS A 42 -0.45 -4.61 -4.03
C CYS A 42 -0.84 -5.58 -2.91
N THR A 43 -1.48 -6.71 -3.25
CA THR A 43 -1.80 -7.75 -2.26
C THR A 43 -0.54 -8.33 -1.63
N THR A 44 0.52 -8.54 -2.41
CA THR A 44 1.81 -9.04 -1.90
C THR A 44 2.45 -8.04 -0.93
N ILE A 45 2.38 -6.73 -1.24
CA ILE A 45 2.86 -5.66 -0.36
C ILE A 45 2.10 -5.67 0.96
N ASP A 46 0.77 -5.69 0.90
CA ASP A 46 -0.08 -5.71 2.10
C ASP A 46 0.15 -6.97 2.95
N ASP A 47 0.32 -8.13 2.32
CA ASP A 47 0.61 -9.39 3.01
C ASP A 47 1.99 -9.37 3.68
N ALA A 48 3.01 -8.80 3.02
CA ALA A 48 4.35 -8.67 3.59
C ALA A 48 4.35 -7.73 4.81
N TYR A 49 3.69 -6.58 4.70
CA TYR A 49 3.54 -5.66 5.84
C TYR A 49 2.69 -6.26 6.95
N GLY A 50 1.60 -6.95 6.62
CA GLY A 50 0.73 -7.59 7.61
C GLY A 50 1.44 -8.67 8.41
N GLN A 51 2.29 -9.48 7.77
CA GLN A 51 3.12 -10.47 8.45
C GLN A 51 4.14 -9.81 9.40
N TYR A 52 4.79 -8.75 8.95
CA TYR A 52 5.73 -7.99 9.78
C TYR A 52 5.04 -7.33 10.97
N GLN A 53 3.89 -6.68 10.75
CA GLN A 53 3.13 -6.00 11.80
C GLN A 53 2.59 -7.00 12.83
N ALA A 54 2.12 -8.17 12.39
CA ALA A 54 1.71 -9.26 13.28
C ALA A 54 2.86 -9.83 14.13
N LEU A 55 4.10 -9.77 13.66
CA LEU A 55 5.29 -10.13 14.45
C LEU A 55 5.60 -9.06 15.50
N LEU A 56 5.51 -7.78 15.15
CA LEU A 56 5.70 -6.69 16.11
C LEU A 56 4.62 -6.68 17.20
N ASP A 57 3.36 -6.89 16.82
CA ASP A 57 2.21 -6.88 17.74
C ASP A 57 2.24 -8.03 18.76
N GLN A 58 3.02 -9.08 18.52
CA GLN A 58 3.25 -10.14 19.51
C GLN A 58 4.02 -9.63 20.74
N GLY A 59 4.61 -8.44 20.69
CA GLY A 59 5.12 -7.67 21.85
C GLY A 59 6.37 -8.23 22.53
N GLU A 60 6.68 -9.51 22.33
CA GLU A 60 7.82 -10.20 22.96
C GLU A 60 8.69 -10.92 21.90
N ILE A 61 9.07 -10.21 20.85
CA ILE A 61 10.07 -10.69 19.88
C ILE A 61 11.48 -10.23 20.29
N SER A 62 12.47 -11.12 20.19
CA SER A 62 13.87 -10.73 20.43
C SER A 62 14.38 -9.80 19.33
N ALA A 63 15.45 -9.05 19.61
CA ALA A 63 16.09 -8.20 18.62
C ALA A 63 16.51 -8.99 17.37
N GLU A 64 17.02 -10.22 17.53
CA GLU A 64 17.36 -11.07 16.39
C GLU A 64 16.14 -11.50 15.57
N GLN A 65 14.99 -11.71 16.22
CA GLN A 65 13.74 -12.06 15.51
C GLN A 65 13.18 -10.86 14.76
N ALA A 66 13.27 -9.66 15.35
CA ALA A 66 12.89 -8.43 14.67
C ALA A 66 13.80 -8.18 13.44
N ASP A 67 15.12 -8.31 13.60
CA ASP A 67 16.08 -8.18 12.51
C ASP A 67 15.82 -9.19 11.39
N ALA A 68 15.54 -10.46 11.72
CA ALA A 68 15.21 -11.47 10.72
C ALA A 68 13.89 -11.14 9.99
N ALA A 69 12.87 -10.66 10.71
CA ALA A 69 11.60 -10.25 10.12
C ALA A 69 11.76 -9.05 9.17
N ARG A 70 12.64 -8.10 9.52
CA ARG A 70 13.01 -6.99 8.62
C ARG A 70 13.71 -7.50 7.39
N ASP A 71 14.73 -8.33 7.54
CA ASP A 71 15.51 -8.79 6.40
C ASP A 71 14.62 -9.57 5.41
N GLU A 72 13.66 -10.35 5.93
CA GLU A 72 12.62 -11.03 5.14
C GLU A 72 11.68 -10.02 4.44
N LEU A 73 11.23 -8.98 5.16
CA LEU A 73 10.39 -7.91 4.58
C LEU A 73 11.14 -7.16 3.47
N VAL A 74 12.39 -6.77 3.71
CA VAL A 74 13.25 -6.07 2.73
C VAL A 74 13.47 -6.96 1.51
N ALA A 75 13.82 -8.24 1.70
CA ALA A 75 14.00 -9.18 0.60
C ALA A 75 12.71 -9.36 -0.23
N SER A 76 11.55 -9.41 0.44
CA SER A 76 10.24 -9.51 -0.21
C SER A 76 9.93 -8.25 -1.04
N LEU A 77 10.17 -7.06 -0.48
CA LEU A 77 9.96 -5.79 -1.17
C LEU A 77 10.94 -5.62 -2.34
N GLU A 78 12.22 -5.94 -2.17
CA GLU A 78 13.21 -5.88 -3.25
C GLU A 78 12.89 -6.87 -4.37
N GLY A 79 12.49 -8.09 -4.02
CA GLY A 79 12.04 -9.09 -4.98
C GLY A 79 10.82 -8.61 -5.75
N LEU A 80 9.88 -7.95 -5.08
CA LEU A 80 8.71 -7.37 -5.73
C LEU A 80 9.07 -6.19 -6.63
N ALA A 81 9.91 -5.27 -6.17
CA ALA A 81 10.41 -4.14 -6.93
C ALA A 81 11.27 -4.55 -8.15
N ALA A 82 11.82 -5.76 -8.16
CA ALA A 82 12.50 -6.32 -9.33
C ALA A 82 11.51 -6.83 -10.42
N ASN A 83 10.28 -7.15 -10.03
CA ASN A 83 9.22 -7.61 -10.92
C ASN A 83 8.25 -6.50 -11.33
N VAL A 84 8.32 -5.34 -10.66
CA VAL A 84 7.46 -4.18 -10.87
C VAL A 84 8.32 -3.04 -11.39
N ASP A 85 8.11 -2.66 -12.64
CA ASP A 85 8.79 -1.50 -13.23
C ASP A 85 8.03 -0.19 -12.98
N GLY A 86 8.75 0.93 -13.11
CA GLY A 86 8.20 2.27 -13.00
C GLY A 86 8.09 2.79 -11.57
N GLN A 87 7.26 3.82 -11.38
CA GLN A 87 7.18 4.59 -10.13
C GLN A 87 6.83 3.74 -8.90
N LEU A 88 5.98 2.71 -9.07
CA LEU A 88 5.64 1.80 -7.98
C LEU A 88 6.84 0.94 -7.56
N GLY A 89 7.58 0.39 -8.52
CA GLY A 89 8.80 -0.36 -8.26
C GLY A 89 9.88 0.48 -7.59
N ASP A 90 10.07 1.72 -8.03
CA ASP A 90 11.00 2.66 -7.43
C ASP A 90 10.61 3.02 -5.98
N LEU A 91 9.30 3.19 -5.72
CA LEU A 91 8.78 3.43 -4.38
C LEU A 91 9.03 2.23 -3.45
N ILE A 92 8.70 1.02 -3.90
CA ILE A 92 8.93 -0.22 -3.14
C ILE A 92 10.42 -0.39 -2.85
N ARG A 93 11.30 -0.16 -3.85
CA ARG A 93 12.76 -0.25 -3.68
C ARG A 93 13.31 0.79 -2.71
N SER A 94 12.86 2.03 -2.82
CA SER A 94 13.23 3.10 -1.89
C SER A 94 12.81 2.77 -0.47
N GLY A 95 11.61 2.22 -0.32
CA GLY A 95 11.08 1.76 0.94
C GLY A 95 11.86 0.61 1.56
N ALA A 96 12.15 -0.43 0.78
CA ALA A 96 12.98 -1.55 1.19
C ALA A 96 14.37 -1.08 1.67
N THR A 97 14.98 -0.14 0.93
CA THR A 97 16.27 0.46 1.29
C THR A 97 16.18 1.23 2.61
N GLN A 98 15.10 2.00 2.80
CA GLN A 98 14.89 2.77 4.03
C GLN A 98 14.72 1.85 5.24
N ILE A 99 13.90 0.80 5.11
CA ILE A 99 13.67 -0.20 6.15
C ILE A 99 14.96 -0.96 6.46
N GLY A 100 15.72 -1.38 5.44
CA GLY A 100 17.02 -2.05 5.61
C GLY A 100 18.09 -1.19 6.29
N GLY A 101 17.94 0.14 6.24
CA GLY A 101 18.82 1.08 6.95
C GLY A 101 18.46 1.28 8.43
N MET A 102 17.32 0.76 8.89
CA MET A 102 16.84 0.92 10.26
C MET A 102 17.30 -0.23 11.16
N THR A 103 18.02 0.11 12.23
CA THR A 103 18.55 -0.85 13.23
C THR A 103 17.58 -1.18 14.36
N ASP A 104 16.59 -0.33 14.62
CA ASP A 104 15.57 -0.58 15.64
C ASP A 104 14.20 -0.58 14.98
N LEU A 105 13.65 -1.77 14.83
CA LEU A 105 12.43 -2.05 14.08
C LEU A 105 11.15 -1.92 14.90
N GLN A 106 11.33 -1.91 16.23
CA GLN A 106 10.27 -1.66 17.20
C GLN A 106 10.20 -0.17 17.56
N ALA A 107 11.20 0.61 17.12
CA ALA A 107 11.18 2.05 17.28
C ALA A 107 9.94 2.65 16.59
N PRO A 108 9.22 3.55 17.26
CA PRO A 108 8.02 4.17 16.70
C PRO A 108 8.32 4.88 15.37
N GLU A 109 9.51 5.44 15.21
CA GLU A 109 9.93 6.10 13.96
C GLU A 109 10.03 5.12 12.78
N THR A 110 10.46 3.88 13.05
CA THR A 110 10.56 2.83 12.04
C THR A 110 9.18 2.30 11.66
N VAL A 111 8.31 2.11 12.65
CA VAL A 111 6.92 1.71 12.41
C VAL A 111 6.21 2.78 11.57
N GLU A 112 6.34 4.07 11.90
CA GLU A 112 5.77 5.16 11.10
C GLU A 112 6.31 5.19 9.66
N ALA A 113 7.60 4.92 9.46
CA ALA A 113 8.18 4.88 8.12
C ALA A 113 7.62 3.73 7.28
N ILE A 114 7.45 2.55 7.90
CA ILE A 114 6.83 1.38 7.28
C ILE A 114 5.36 1.67 6.94
N GLU A 115 4.61 2.30 7.85
CA GLU A 115 3.21 2.68 7.61
C GLU A 115 3.07 3.73 6.50
N GLN A 116 3.90 4.76 6.47
CA GLN A 116 3.89 5.75 5.37
C GLN A 116 4.19 5.10 4.02
N LEU A 117 5.11 4.15 4.00
CA LEU A 117 5.46 3.43 2.78
C LEU A 117 4.31 2.54 2.32
N LYS A 118 3.65 1.84 3.25
CA LYS A 118 2.43 1.08 2.98
C LYS A 118 1.35 2.00 2.44
N ASP A 119 1.01 3.10 3.11
CA ASP A 119 0.00 4.06 2.66
C ASP A 119 0.31 4.62 1.28
N SER A 120 1.57 4.94 1.01
CA SER A 120 2.02 5.40 -0.30
C SER A 120 1.81 4.33 -1.36
N ALA A 121 2.18 3.08 -1.09
CA ALA A 121 1.94 1.95 -1.99
C ALA A 121 0.43 1.72 -2.20
N SER A 122 -0.36 1.70 -1.12
CA SER A 122 -1.82 1.54 -1.16
C SER A 122 -2.50 2.65 -1.98
N ALA A 123 -1.96 3.87 -2.00
CA ALA A 123 -2.45 4.95 -2.85
C ALA A 123 -2.29 4.67 -4.36
N PHE A 124 -1.32 3.84 -4.76
CA PHE A 124 -1.23 3.32 -6.14
C PHE A 124 -2.19 2.14 -6.38
N CYS A 125 -2.57 1.44 -5.32
CA CYS A 125 -3.41 0.24 -5.35
C CYS A 125 -4.91 0.53 -5.44
N GLY A 126 -5.37 1.66 -4.91
CA GLY A 126 -6.75 2.18 -5.08
C GLY A 126 -7.78 1.64 -4.10
#